data_AF-A0A0J1CWY1-F1
#
_entry.id   AF-A0A0J1CWY1-F1
#
_cell.length_a   1.000
_cell.length_b   1.000
_cell.length_c   1.000
_cell.angle_alpha   90.00
_cell.angle_beta   90.00
_cell.angle_gamma   90.00
#
_symmetry.space_group_name_H-M   'P 1'
#
loop_
_entity.id
_entity.type
_entity.pdbx_description
1 polymer ?
#
loop_
_entity_poly.entity_id
_entity_poly.type
_entity_poly.pdbx_seq_one_letter_code
_entity_poly.pdbx_strand_id
1 'polypeptide(L)'
;MQVAIQQEIERSEESRYDHRLHGVLLVSSGYSCTEVGQLFGQAATTVQRWVQRFERGGFEGLREGERPGRPRTLDESQWALIEADLRKTPRDFGFEAGLWDGPVLSEHLRQRYGIELGVRQCQRLFRQMGFRLRKPRPQVAQSDPVRVATVKKTAAPGKARRR
;
A
#
# COMPACT_ATOMS: atom_id res chain seq x y z
N MET A 1 11.07 -25.30 29.54
CA MET A 1 11.33 -24.15 30.43
C MET A 1 11.96 -23.00 29.66
N GLN A 2 13.16 -23.16 29.08
CA GLN A 2 13.87 -22.11 28.35
C GLN A 2 13.06 -21.43 27.24
N VAL A 3 12.36 -22.21 26.39
CA VAL A 3 11.52 -21.66 25.31
C VAL A 3 10.39 -20.77 25.83
N ALA A 4 9.76 -21.13 26.95
CA ALA A 4 8.69 -20.33 27.54
C ALA A 4 9.21 -19.00 28.11
N ILE A 5 10.40 -19.02 28.73
CA ILE A 5 11.07 -17.80 29.20
C ILE A 5 11.43 -16.91 28.00
N GLN A 6 11.94 -17.49 26.92
CA GLN A 6 12.26 -16.73 25.70
C GLN A 6 11.01 -16.10 25.08
N GLN A 7 9.89 -16.83 25.04
CA GLN A 7 8.61 -16.30 24.58
C GLN A 7 8.09 -15.15 25.46
N GLU A 8 8.27 -15.26 26.78
CA GLU A 8 7.90 -14.19 27.69
C GLU A 8 8.79 -12.95 27.49
N ILE A 9 10.10 -13.14 27.25
CA ILE A 9 11.01 -12.06 26.88
C ILE A 9 10.57 -11.37 25.58
N GLU A 10 10.08 -12.14 24.61
CA GLU A 10 9.63 -11.63 23.32
C GLU A 10 8.23 -11.00 23.34
N ARG A 11 7.48 -11.15 24.44
CA ARG A 11 6.07 -10.78 24.56
C ARG A 11 5.82 -9.28 24.41
N SER A 12 6.68 -8.45 24.99
CA SER A 12 6.51 -6.99 25.02
C SER A 12 7.70 -6.26 24.42
N GLU A 13 7.48 -5.04 23.96
CA GLU A 13 8.57 -4.16 23.51
C GLU A 13 9.55 -3.83 24.64
N GLU A 14 9.03 -3.59 25.84
CA GLU A 14 9.81 -3.30 27.03
C GLU A 14 10.70 -4.49 27.43
N SER A 15 10.15 -5.71 27.46
CA SER A 15 10.94 -6.89 27.80
C SER A 15 12.04 -7.18 26.76
N ARG A 16 11.75 -6.99 25.47
CA ARG A 16 12.76 -7.09 24.41
C ARG A 16 13.81 -5.98 24.52
N TYR A 17 13.43 -4.78 24.97
CA TYR A 17 14.37 -3.69 25.22
C TYR A 17 15.31 -4.04 26.38
N ASP A 18 14.78 -4.50 27.51
CA ASP A 18 15.57 -4.90 28.67
C ASP A 18 16.49 -6.08 28.37
N HIS A 19 16.04 -7.04 27.57
CA HIS A 19 16.87 -8.16 27.12
C HIS A 19 18.09 -7.69 26.29
N ARG A 20 17.87 -6.75 25.36
CA ARG A 20 18.94 -6.11 24.59
C ARG A 20 19.89 -5.33 25.50
N LEU A 21 19.34 -4.58 26.45
CA LEU A 21 20.10 -3.80 27.42
C LEU A 21 21.01 -4.70 28.26
N HIS A 22 20.49 -5.84 28.74
CA HIS A 22 21.28 -6.82 29.48
C HIS A 22 22.40 -7.43 28.61
N GLY A 23 22.11 -7.70 27.33
CA GLY A 23 23.14 -8.16 26.39
C GLY A 23 24.27 -7.14 26.20
N VAL A 24 23.94 -5.86 26.05
CA VAL A 24 24.95 -4.79 25.95
C VAL A 24 25.72 -4.63 27.26
N LEU A 25 25.07 -4.76 28.42
CA LEU A 25 25.71 -4.73 29.73
C LEU A 25 26.75 -5.85 29.88
N LEU A 26 26.44 -7.07 29.43
CA LEU A 26 27.40 -8.17 29.47
C LEU A 26 28.60 -7.89 28.57
N VAL A 27 28.37 -7.35 27.37
CA VAL A 27 29.48 -6.98 26.47
C VAL A 27 30.34 -5.86 27.08
N SER A 28 29.74 -4.85 27.69
CA SER A 28 30.50 -3.77 28.35
C SER A 28 31.26 -4.26 29.59
N SER A 29 30.83 -5.39 30.17
CA SER A 29 31.50 -6.07 31.29
C SER A 29 32.63 -6.99 30.84
N GLY A 30 32.94 -7.06 29.54
CA GLY A 30 34.08 -7.79 28.99
C GLY A 30 33.75 -9.12 28.30
N TYR A 31 32.47 -9.53 28.25
CA TYR A 31 32.07 -10.71 27.49
C TYR A 31 32.08 -10.43 25.99
N SER A 32 32.50 -11.42 25.20
CA SER A 32 32.38 -11.36 23.74
C SER A 32 30.92 -11.50 23.29
N CYS A 33 30.60 -10.96 22.12
CA CYS A 33 29.27 -11.14 21.50
C CYS A 33 28.91 -12.62 21.29
N THR A 34 29.92 -13.47 21.09
CA THR A 34 29.73 -14.92 20.94
C THR A 34 29.31 -15.58 22.25
N GLU A 35 29.98 -15.25 23.36
CA GLU A 35 29.63 -15.77 24.69
C GLU A 35 28.22 -15.31 25.11
N VAL A 36 27.91 -14.02 24.93
CA VAL A 36 26.57 -13.49 25.22
C VAL A 36 25.51 -14.16 24.34
N GLY A 37 25.81 -14.39 23.07
CA GLY A 37 24.93 -15.14 22.17
C GLY A 37 24.65 -16.56 22.67
N GLN A 38 25.68 -17.27 23.12
CA GLN A 38 25.51 -18.62 23.69
C GLN A 38 24.67 -18.60 24.98
N LEU A 39 24.91 -17.64 25.87
CA LEU A 39 24.14 -17.49 27.11
C LEU A 39 22.65 -17.24 26.86
N PHE A 40 22.32 -16.44 25.83
CA PHE A 40 20.94 -16.07 25.52
C PHE A 40 20.28 -16.96 24.46
N GLY A 41 21.01 -17.90 23.85
CA GLY A 41 20.50 -18.67 22.72
C GLY A 41 20.29 -17.81 21.46
N GLN A 42 21.10 -16.76 21.28
CA GLN A 42 21.05 -15.82 20.16
C GLN A 42 22.30 -15.95 19.28
N ALA A 43 22.17 -15.60 18.00
CA ALA A 43 23.34 -15.51 17.14
C ALA A 43 24.27 -14.37 17.61
N ALA A 44 25.58 -14.58 17.57
CA ALA A 44 26.57 -13.57 17.93
C ALA A 44 26.39 -12.26 17.13
N THR A 45 25.98 -12.37 15.87
CA THR A 45 25.68 -11.23 14.98
C THR A 45 24.47 -10.41 15.45
N THR A 46 23.51 -11.04 16.14
CA THR A 46 22.36 -10.34 16.75
C THR A 46 22.83 -9.46 17.90
N VAL A 47 23.66 -10.01 18.81
CA VAL A 47 24.25 -9.27 19.92
C VAL A 47 25.12 -8.13 19.41
N GLN A 48 25.96 -8.40 18.41
CA GLN A 48 26.79 -7.37 17.77
C GLN A 48 25.94 -6.21 17.21
N ARG A 49 24.79 -6.50 16.59
CA ARG A 49 23.86 -5.47 16.11
C ARG A 49 23.26 -4.65 17.25
N TRP A 50 23.01 -5.24 18.41
CA TRP A 50 22.54 -4.50 19.59
C TRP A 50 23.60 -3.52 20.06
N VAL A 51 24.85 -3.97 20.20
CA VAL A 51 26.00 -3.12 20.56
C VAL A 51 26.16 -1.97 19.58
N GLN A 52 26.20 -2.25 18.27
CA GLN A 52 26.31 -1.19 17.26
C GLN A 52 25.15 -0.20 17.27
N ARG A 53 23.94 -0.64 17.61
CA ARG A 53 22.79 0.26 17.74
C ARG A 53 22.93 1.15 18.98
N PHE A 54 23.39 0.58 20.09
CA PHE A 54 23.68 1.34 21.30
C PHE A 54 24.80 2.36 21.08
N GLU A 55 25.90 1.97 20.42
CA GLU A 55 27.01 2.90 20.12
C GLU A 55 26.58 4.06 19.22
N ARG A 56 25.65 3.83 18.27
CA ARG A 56 25.15 4.87 17.36
C ARG A 56 24.05 5.75 17.96
N GLY A 57 23.19 5.19 18.81
CA GLY A 57 21.93 5.83 19.22
C GLY A 57 21.62 5.77 20.71
N GLY A 58 22.58 5.33 21.53
CA GLY A 58 22.40 5.14 22.97
C GLY A 58 21.27 4.19 23.32
N PHE A 59 20.57 4.48 24.42
CA PHE A 59 19.42 3.71 24.88
C PHE A 59 18.28 3.66 23.85
N GLU A 60 18.00 4.78 23.16
CA GLU A 60 16.97 4.82 22.11
C GLU A 60 17.29 3.86 20.94
N GLY A 61 18.58 3.65 20.64
CA GLY A 61 19.00 2.66 19.64
C GLY A 61 18.61 1.22 19.98
N LEU A 62 18.39 0.91 21.26
CA LEU A 62 17.94 -0.41 21.71
C LEU A 62 16.42 -0.57 21.69
N ARG A 63 15.64 0.52 21.65
CA ARG A 63 14.19 0.42 21.52
C ARG A 63 13.80 -0.14 20.16
N GLU A 64 12.61 -0.71 20.08
CA GLU A 64 12.01 -0.98 18.78
C GLU A 64 11.57 0.32 18.15
N GLY A 65 12.16 0.66 17.01
CA GLY A 65 11.65 1.74 16.17
C GLY A 65 10.42 1.30 15.40
N GLU A 66 9.60 2.27 15.02
CA GLU A 66 8.58 2.05 13.99
C GLU A 66 9.26 1.48 12.75
N ARG A 67 8.77 0.34 12.26
CA ARG A 67 9.21 -0.20 10.97
C ARG A 67 8.42 0.57 9.92
N PRO A 68 9.01 1.56 9.21
CA PRO A 68 8.34 2.06 8.03
C PRO A 68 8.13 0.85 7.14
N GLY A 69 6.88 0.54 6.84
CA GLY A 69 6.56 -0.54 5.91
C GLY A 69 7.25 -0.32 4.56
N ARG A 70 7.03 -1.22 3.59
CA ARG A 70 7.56 -1.01 2.24
C ARG A 70 7.23 0.43 1.78
N PRO A 71 8.24 1.25 1.43
CA PRO A 71 8.01 2.63 1.05
C PRO A 71 6.99 2.65 -0.10
N ARG A 72 6.07 3.61 -0.04
CA ARG A 72 5.09 3.80 -1.11
C ARG A 72 5.87 4.05 -2.41
N THR A 73 5.43 3.43 -3.51
CA THR A 73 6.09 3.58 -4.82
C THR A 73 6.04 5.03 -5.32
N LEU A 74 5.15 5.85 -4.76
CA LEU A 74 5.00 7.27 -5.04
C LEU A 74 5.32 8.05 -3.77
N ASP A 75 6.11 9.11 -3.88
CA ASP A 75 6.26 10.08 -2.81
C ASP A 75 4.98 10.94 -2.65
N GLU A 76 4.91 11.72 -1.57
CA GLU A 76 3.72 12.55 -1.27
C GLU A 76 3.47 13.64 -2.33
N SER A 77 4.52 14.17 -2.95
CA SER A 77 4.41 15.20 -3.97
C SER A 77 3.85 14.64 -5.28
N GLN A 78 4.35 13.47 -5.71
CA GLN A 78 3.85 12.71 -6.84
C GLN A 78 2.40 12.30 -6.61
N TRP A 79 2.06 11.87 -5.38
CA TRP A 79 0.70 11.53 -5.02
C TRP A 79 -0.27 12.70 -5.27
N ALA A 80 0.05 13.89 -4.78
CA ALA A 80 -0.78 15.07 -4.94
C ALA A 80 -0.91 15.51 -6.42
N LEU A 81 0.18 15.43 -7.19
CA LEU A 81 0.18 15.76 -8.62
C LEU A 81 -0.68 14.79 -9.44
N ILE A 82 -0.53 13.48 -9.19
CA ILE A 82 -1.31 12.45 -9.87
C ILE A 82 -2.80 12.60 -9.51
N GLU A 83 -3.13 12.86 -8.24
CA GLU A 83 -4.51 13.10 -7.84
C GLU A 83 -5.12 14.33 -8.54
N ALA A 84 -4.34 15.41 -8.69
CA ALA A 84 -4.76 16.60 -9.40
C ALA A 84 -5.00 16.34 -10.90
N ASP A 85 -4.14 15.54 -11.54
CA ASP A 85 -4.31 15.13 -12.94
C ASP A 85 -5.55 14.24 -13.13
N LEU A 86 -5.80 13.31 -12.20
CA LEU A 86 -6.96 12.41 -12.25
C LEU A 86 -8.32 13.12 -12.09
N ARG A 87 -8.34 14.34 -11.57
CA ARG A 87 -9.54 15.19 -11.50
C ARG A 87 -9.85 15.89 -12.83
N LYS A 88 -8.88 15.95 -13.75
CA LYS A 88 -9.06 16.40 -15.14
C LYS A 88 -9.46 15.23 -16.03
N THR A 89 -9.71 15.47 -17.30
CA THR A 89 -10.02 14.40 -18.25
C THR A 89 -8.74 13.90 -18.94
N PRO A 90 -8.65 12.61 -19.31
CA PRO A 90 -7.49 12.11 -20.06
C PRO A 90 -7.23 12.88 -21.37
N ARG A 91 -8.27 13.46 -21.96
CA ARG A 91 -8.17 14.32 -23.15
C ARG A 91 -7.31 15.56 -22.94
N ASP A 92 -7.30 16.11 -21.72
CA ASP A 92 -6.45 17.26 -21.37
C ASP A 92 -4.96 16.91 -21.42
N PHE A 93 -4.64 15.61 -21.48
CA PHE A 93 -3.28 15.06 -21.57
C PHE A 93 -3.01 14.36 -22.91
N GLY A 94 -3.90 14.53 -23.91
CA GLY A 94 -3.71 13.98 -25.26
C GLY A 94 -4.19 12.54 -25.43
N PHE A 95 -4.95 11.97 -24.49
CA PHE A 95 -5.55 10.64 -24.65
C PHE A 95 -6.94 10.72 -25.28
N GLU A 96 -7.23 9.84 -26.23
CA GLU A 96 -8.57 9.70 -26.86
C GLU A 96 -9.66 9.18 -25.88
N ALA A 97 -9.24 8.69 -24.71
CA ALA A 97 -10.14 8.13 -23.70
C ALA A 97 -10.99 9.21 -23.01
N GLY A 98 -12.30 8.96 -22.90
CA GLY A 98 -13.23 9.85 -22.20
C GLY A 98 -13.18 9.76 -20.67
N LEU A 99 -12.57 8.70 -20.11
CA LEU A 99 -12.43 8.45 -18.68
C LEU A 99 -11.07 7.81 -18.39
N TRP A 100 -10.56 8.04 -17.19
CA TRP A 100 -9.38 7.35 -16.70
C TRP A 100 -9.65 5.85 -16.54
N ASP A 101 -8.78 5.03 -17.12
CA ASP A 101 -8.72 3.60 -16.87
C ASP A 101 -7.29 3.18 -16.47
N GLY A 102 -7.12 1.91 -16.14
CA GLY A 102 -5.82 1.39 -15.68
C GLY A 102 -4.70 1.54 -16.73
N PRO A 103 -4.92 1.14 -18.00
CA PRO A 103 -3.95 1.35 -19.07
C PRO A 103 -3.61 2.82 -19.35
N VAL A 104 -4.60 3.70 -19.42
CA VAL A 104 -4.41 5.14 -19.67
C VAL A 104 -3.64 5.79 -18.53
N LEU A 105 -3.93 5.43 -17.27
CA LEU A 105 -3.16 5.93 -16.14
C LEU A 105 -1.71 5.41 -16.18
N SER A 106 -1.49 4.14 -16.51
CA SER A 106 -0.14 3.59 -16.66
C SER A 106 0.68 4.35 -17.69
N GLU A 107 0.06 4.69 -18.82
CA GLU A 107 0.70 5.45 -19.89
C GLU A 107 0.97 6.91 -19.46
N HIS A 108 0.00 7.55 -18.81
CA HIS A 108 0.17 8.90 -18.26
C HIS A 108 1.32 9.00 -17.27
N LEU A 109 1.43 8.02 -16.35
CA LEU A 109 2.52 7.96 -15.38
C LEU A 109 3.87 7.78 -16.06
N ARG A 110 3.92 6.95 -17.11
CA ARG A 110 5.14 6.75 -17.90
C ARG A 110 5.55 8.03 -18.64
N GLN A 111 4.63 8.68 -19.34
CA GLN A 111 4.94 9.85 -20.19
C GLN A 111 5.25 11.11 -19.38
N ARG A 112 4.48 11.39 -18.33
CA ARG A 112 4.57 12.66 -17.59
C ARG A 112 5.52 12.61 -16.40
N TYR A 113 5.65 11.44 -15.77
CA TYR A 113 6.41 11.29 -14.53
C TYR A 113 7.59 10.32 -14.66
N GLY A 114 7.72 9.59 -15.78
CA GLY A 114 8.76 8.56 -15.95
C GLY A 114 8.56 7.35 -15.03
N ILE A 115 7.34 7.14 -14.51
CA ILE A 115 7.05 6.09 -13.52
C ILE A 115 6.39 4.90 -14.22
N GLU A 116 7.02 3.74 -14.13
CA GLU A 116 6.47 2.48 -14.65
C GLU A 116 5.66 1.75 -13.57
N LEU A 117 4.33 1.83 -13.66
CA LEU A 117 3.41 1.05 -12.83
C LEU A 117 2.57 0.12 -13.70
N GLY A 118 2.41 -1.12 -13.26
CA GLY A 118 1.50 -2.06 -13.91
C GLY A 118 0.03 -1.62 -13.77
N VAL A 119 -0.80 -2.03 -14.71
CA VAL A 119 -2.25 -1.72 -14.75
C VAL A 119 -2.95 -2.01 -13.42
N ARG A 120 -2.62 -3.13 -12.74
CA ARG A 120 -3.20 -3.48 -11.43
C ARG A 120 -2.81 -2.50 -10.31
N GLN A 121 -1.59 -1.95 -10.37
CA GLN A 121 -1.14 -0.93 -9.42
C GLN A 121 -1.87 0.39 -9.69
N CYS A 122 -2.02 0.78 -10.95
CA CYS A 122 -2.82 1.94 -11.35
C CYS A 122 -4.29 1.82 -10.89
N GLN A 123 -4.90 0.65 -11.02
CA GLN A 123 -6.24 0.38 -10.51
C GLN A 123 -6.34 0.48 -8.97
N ARG A 124 -5.27 0.10 -8.26
CA ARG A 124 -5.19 0.24 -6.81
C ARG A 124 -5.06 1.72 -6.40
N LEU A 125 -4.32 2.53 -7.17
CA LEU A 125 -4.20 3.97 -6.93
C LEU A 125 -5.56 4.67 -7.00
N PHE A 126 -6.40 4.34 -7.99
CA PHE A 126 -7.76 4.89 -8.03
C PHE A 126 -8.53 4.67 -6.72
N ARG A 127 -8.46 3.45 -6.15
CA ARG A 127 -9.13 3.13 -4.89
C ARG A 127 -8.55 3.87 -3.70
N GLN A 128 -7.22 3.98 -3.64
CA GLN A 128 -6.53 4.68 -2.56
C GLN A 128 -6.78 6.20 -2.58
N MET A 129 -6.91 6.79 -3.77
CA MET A 129 -7.27 8.20 -3.97
C MET A 129 -8.79 8.45 -3.94
N GLY A 130 -9.61 7.45 -3.57
CA GLY A 130 -11.04 7.62 -3.39
C GLY A 130 -11.90 7.66 -4.67
N PHE A 131 -11.33 7.38 -5.84
CA PHE A 131 -12.09 7.31 -7.10
C PHE A 131 -12.97 6.07 -7.16
N ARG A 132 -14.18 6.24 -7.69
CA ARG A 132 -15.14 5.16 -7.92
C ARG A 132 -15.12 4.70 -9.37
N LEU A 133 -15.19 3.38 -9.58
CA LEU A 133 -15.29 2.82 -10.92
C LEU A 133 -16.63 3.23 -11.56
N ARG A 134 -16.55 3.92 -12.70
CA ARG A 134 -17.72 4.24 -13.52
C ARG A 134 -17.69 3.35 -14.76
N LYS A 135 -18.78 2.62 -15.01
CA LYS A 135 -18.95 1.88 -16.25
C LYS A 135 -19.46 2.86 -17.31
N PRO A 136 -18.77 3.04 -18.45
CA PRO A 136 -19.28 3.85 -19.54
C PRO A 136 -20.65 3.32 -19.99
N ARG A 137 -21.62 4.21 -20.21
CA ARG A 137 -22.88 3.81 -20.86
C ARG A 137 -22.54 3.42 -22.30
N PRO A 138 -22.95 2.24 -22.80
CA PRO A 138 -22.72 1.88 -24.19
C PRO A 138 -23.34 2.95 -25.08
N GLN A 139 -22.53 3.58 -25.94
CA GLN A 139 -23.04 4.39 -27.01
C GLN A 139 -23.49 3.42 -28.10
N VAL A 140 -24.79 3.43 -28.43
CA VAL A 140 -25.33 2.65 -29.55
C VAL A 140 -24.70 3.22 -30.82
N ALA A 141 -23.73 2.51 -31.38
CA ALA A 141 -23.26 2.80 -32.72
C ALA A 141 -24.39 2.43 -33.70
N GLN A 142 -24.91 3.44 -34.38
CA GLN A 142 -25.92 3.37 -35.44
C GLN A 142 -27.36 3.02 -34.99
N SER A 143 -28.16 4.05 -34.72
CA SER A 143 -29.60 3.96 -35.01
C SER A 143 -29.82 4.47 -36.42
N ASP A 144 -30.15 3.56 -37.35
CA ASP A 144 -30.77 3.93 -38.62
C ASP A 144 -32.00 4.82 -38.36
N PRO A 145 -32.11 6.00 -38.98
CA PRO A 145 -33.23 6.92 -38.77
C PRO A 145 -34.59 6.34 -39.20
N VAL A 146 -34.62 5.19 -39.88
CA VAL A 146 -35.85 4.58 -40.44
C VAL A 146 -36.56 3.63 -39.47
N ARG A 147 -35.94 3.21 -38.34
CA ARG A 147 -36.57 2.25 -37.40
C ARG A 147 -37.24 2.86 -36.15
N VAL A 148 -37.16 4.18 -35.97
CA VAL A 148 -37.75 4.85 -34.78
C VAL A 148 -39.26 5.11 -34.91
N ALA A 149 -39.85 4.93 -36.09
CA ALA A 149 -41.27 5.24 -36.33
C ALA A 149 -42.26 4.11 -35.95
N THR A 150 -41.82 2.86 -35.81
CA THR A 150 -42.71 1.71 -35.59
C THR A 150 -42.88 1.28 -34.13
N VAL A 151 -42.16 1.88 -33.18
CA VAL A 151 -42.28 1.54 -31.73
C VAL A 151 -43.14 2.55 -30.95
N LYS A 152 -44.01 3.30 -31.63
CA LYS A 152 -45.02 4.19 -31.00
C LYS A 152 -46.46 3.75 -31.35
N LYS A 153 -46.80 2.50 -31.08
CA LYS A 153 -48.17 1.94 -31.00
C LYS A 153 -47.99 0.49 -30.53
N THR A 154 -48.39 0.04 -29.35
CA THR A 154 -49.71 0.16 -28.72
C THR A 154 -49.55 -0.22 -27.24
N ALA A 155 -50.04 0.60 -26.31
CA ALA A 155 -50.23 0.17 -24.93
C ALA A 155 -51.54 -0.62 -24.85
N ALA A 156 -51.49 -1.87 -24.37
CA ALA A 156 -52.68 -2.62 -23.98
C ALA A 156 -52.95 -2.39 -22.48
N PRO A 157 -54.20 -2.18 -22.04
CA PRO A 157 -54.52 -1.87 -20.66
C PRO A 157 -54.47 -3.16 -19.82
N GLY A 158 -53.55 -3.21 -18.85
CA GLY A 158 -53.49 -4.30 -17.87
C GLY A 158 -54.66 -4.23 -16.89
N LYS A 159 -55.45 -5.31 -16.82
CA LYS A 159 -56.66 -5.47 -15.99
C LYS A 159 -56.42 -5.27 -14.48
N ALA A 160 -57.43 -4.70 -13.83
CA ALA A 160 -57.52 -4.47 -12.39
C ALA A 160 -57.43 -5.77 -11.55
N ARG A 161 -56.64 -5.73 -10.46
CA ARG A 161 -56.68 -6.74 -9.39
C ARG A 161 -57.91 -6.50 -8.51
N ARG A 162 -58.82 -7.49 -8.45
CA ARG A 162 -59.84 -7.59 -7.38
C ARG A 162 -59.19 -8.15 -6.11
N ARG A 163 -59.78 -7.72 -4.99
CA ARG A 163 -59.42 -8.00 -3.59
C ARG A 163 -59.31 -9.48 -3.26
#